data_AF-A0A7V3CCL7-F1
#
_entry.id   AF-A0A7V3CCL7-F1
#
_cell.length_a   1.000
_cell.length_b   1.000
_cell.length_c   1.000
_cell.angle_alpha   90.00
_cell.angle_beta   90.00
_cell.angle_gamma   90.00
#
_symmetry.space_group_name_H-M   'P 1'
#
loop_
_entity.id
_entity.type
_entity.pdbx_description
1 polymer ?
#
loop_
_entity_poly.entity_id
_entity_poly.type
_entity_poly.pdbx_seq_one_letter_code
_entity_poly.pdbx_strand_id
1 'polypeptide(L)'
;SATYLDDFAKCPWRFFAKRFLQLKEEPEEDLEIDPRRRGSLSHRLLEESFARLIENFFSRGNFPAPDDTRAALEAAFARLRDEALAEGSRVPRVLLADQLERLRGTAQALLEQEQAAWSEAPARLIPRHLEWGFGRGGRPPLTLDLPGGPSLPLTGAVDRIDVSEDEGRFLLIDYKTSKTSDLAREIREGLSLQLWIYLRAVRRLLYPRAEALGGLYWDLKETKKDQGMARREAIQDYLKKKPTAQAKSFLKDEDFEALEARLEAAAIDILQRILRGDFSLTPAQCLGPRCEYREICRYDDKPRN
;
A
#
# COMPACT_ATOMS: atom_id res chain seq x y z
N SER A 1 6.28 -10.35 6.96
CA SER A 1 5.29 -9.32 6.59
C SER A 1 5.30 -9.11 5.08
N ALA A 2 4.32 -8.42 4.50
CA ALA A 2 4.25 -8.18 3.05
C ALA A 2 5.54 -7.59 2.47
N THR A 3 6.07 -6.52 3.08
CA THR A 3 7.31 -5.85 2.64
C THR A 3 8.55 -6.76 2.70
N TYR A 4 8.56 -7.82 3.52
CA TYR A 4 9.67 -8.80 3.54
C TYR A 4 9.72 -9.59 2.24
N LEU A 5 8.56 -10.01 1.73
CA LEU A 5 8.47 -10.79 0.49
C LEU A 5 8.84 -9.93 -0.71
N ASP A 6 8.35 -8.68 -0.78
CA ASP A 6 8.73 -7.74 -1.83
C ASP A 6 10.25 -7.42 -1.82
N ASP A 7 10.84 -7.23 -0.64
CA ASP A 7 12.29 -6.99 -0.52
C ASP A 7 13.09 -8.19 -1.08
N PHE A 8 12.69 -9.42 -0.75
CA PHE A 8 13.36 -10.64 -1.24
C PHE A 8 13.14 -10.84 -2.75
N ALA A 9 11.89 -10.70 -3.22
CA ALA A 9 11.52 -10.88 -4.61
C ALA A 9 12.37 -10.00 -5.54
N LYS A 10 12.67 -8.77 -5.12
CA LYS A 10 13.50 -7.83 -5.88
C LYS A 10 14.98 -8.18 -5.84
N CYS A 11 15.51 -8.55 -4.68
CA CYS A 11 16.91 -8.97 -4.53
C CYS A 11 17.12 -9.76 -3.21
N PRO A 12 17.39 -11.08 -3.27
CA PRO A 12 17.60 -11.92 -2.08
C PRO A 12 18.77 -11.45 -1.20
N TRP A 13 19.87 -11.04 -1.84
CA TRP A 13 21.04 -10.52 -1.12
C TRP A 13 20.74 -9.20 -0.39
N ARG A 14 20.01 -8.27 -1.02
CA ARG A 14 19.59 -7.01 -0.38
C ARG A 14 18.69 -7.30 0.82
N PHE A 15 17.77 -8.24 0.66
CA PHE A 15 16.92 -8.69 1.75
C PHE A 15 17.75 -9.22 2.92
N PHE A 16 18.78 -10.04 2.66
CA PHE A 16 19.69 -10.52 3.69
C PHE A 16 20.42 -9.39 4.41
N ALA A 17 21.05 -8.47 3.68
CA ALA A 17 21.74 -7.31 4.26
C ALA A 17 20.81 -6.45 5.14
N LYS A 18 19.59 -6.18 4.65
CA LYS A 18 18.62 -5.29 5.31
C LYS A 18 17.87 -5.95 6.47
N ARG A 19 17.45 -7.21 6.32
CA ARG A 19 16.52 -7.86 7.26
C ARG A 19 17.22 -8.81 8.22
N PHE A 20 18.24 -9.52 7.75
CA PHE A 20 18.98 -10.48 8.58
C PHE A 20 20.16 -9.80 9.28
N LEU A 21 21.03 -9.12 8.53
CA LEU A 21 22.17 -8.40 9.11
C LEU A 21 21.78 -7.06 9.73
N GLN A 22 20.62 -6.52 9.36
CA GLN A 22 20.11 -5.23 9.82
C GLN A 22 21.11 -4.08 9.61
N LEU A 23 21.83 -4.12 8.49
CA LEU A 23 22.76 -3.05 8.12
C LEU A 23 21.96 -1.76 7.90
N LYS A 24 22.37 -0.71 8.63
CA LYS A 24 21.75 0.61 8.57
C LYS A 24 22.68 1.56 7.82
N GLU A 25 22.10 2.32 6.91
CA GLU A 25 22.72 3.51 6.36
C GLU A 25 22.61 4.64 7.39
N GLU A 26 23.65 5.45 7.53
CA GLU A 26 23.56 6.66 8.34
C GLU A 26 22.67 7.67 7.63
N PRO A 27 21.64 8.22 8.30
CA PRO A 27 20.78 9.20 7.67
C PRO A 27 21.60 10.46 7.34
N GLU A 28 21.60 10.84 6.07
CA GLU A 28 22.17 12.12 5.63
C GLU A 28 21.44 13.29 6.32
N GLU A 29 22.18 14.38 6.59
CA GLU A 29 21.57 15.62 7.03
C GLU A 29 20.83 16.26 5.85
N ASP A 30 19.51 16.09 5.83
CA ASP A 30 18.63 16.69 4.83
C ASP A 30 17.71 17.75 5.48
N LEU A 31 17.37 18.77 4.71
CA LEU A 31 16.34 19.75 5.02
C LEU A 31 14.93 19.21 4.73
N GLU A 32 14.79 18.07 4.06
CA GLU A 32 13.53 17.36 3.88
C GLU A 32 13.18 16.41 5.04
N ILE A 33 11.88 16.23 5.27
CA ILE A 33 11.39 15.10 6.07
C ILE A 33 11.81 13.81 5.36
N ASP A 34 12.48 12.90 6.08
CA ASP A 34 12.83 11.58 5.58
C ASP A 34 11.61 10.92 4.88
N PRO A 35 11.80 10.26 3.72
CA PRO A 35 10.71 9.64 2.98
C PRO A 35 9.82 8.70 3.81
N ARG A 36 10.37 7.98 4.80
CA ARG A 36 9.58 7.08 5.66
C ARG A 36 8.67 7.87 6.60
N ARG A 37 9.20 8.90 7.28
CA ARG A 37 8.42 9.79 8.13
C ARG A 37 7.37 10.53 7.33
N ARG A 38 7.70 11.01 6.12
CA ARG A 38 6.73 11.63 5.20
C ARG A 38 5.58 10.66 4.87
N GLY A 39 5.90 9.41 4.53
CA GLY A 39 4.88 8.36 4.31
C GLY A 39 3.99 8.13 5.52
N SER A 40 4.59 7.98 6.71
CA SER A 40 3.85 7.78 7.95
C SER A 40 2.92 8.95 8.30
N LEU A 41 3.38 10.19 8.12
CA LEU A 41 2.55 11.39 8.33
C LEU A 41 1.40 11.45 7.32
N SER A 42 1.64 11.12 6.05
CA SER A 42 0.58 11.05 5.04
C SER A 42 -0.48 10.00 5.37
N HIS A 43 -0.05 8.78 5.74
CA HIS A 43 -0.96 7.70 6.14
C HIS A 43 -1.82 8.11 7.35
N ARG A 44 -1.18 8.61 8.41
CA ARG A 44 -1.89 9.09 9.61
C ARG A 44 -2.88 10.21 9.31
N LEU A 45 -2.49 11.20 8.49
CA LEU A 45 -3.38 12.30 8.14
C LEU A 45 -4.64 11.79 7.45
N LEU A 46 -4.48 10.87 6.50
CA LEU A 46 -5.60 10.29 5.76
C LEU A 46 -6.44 9.37 6.64
N GLU A 47 -5.82 8.51 7.45
CA GLU A 47 -6.50 7.66 8.43
C GLU A 47 -7.39 8.49 9.34
N GLU A 48 -6.84 9.52 10.00
CA GLU A 48 -7.60 10.36 10.92
C GLU A 48 -8.72 11.14 10.23
N SER A 49 -8.47 11.61 9.01
CA SER A 49 -9.48 12.31 8.21
C SER A 49 -10.63 11.38 7.84
N PHE A 50 -10.34 10.19 7.32
CA PHE A 50 -11.37 9.21 6.96
C PHE A 50 -12.09 8.68 8.20
N ALA A 51 -11.41 8.44 9.32
CA ALA A 51 -12.04 7.97 10.55
C ALA A 51 -13.16 8.91 11.00
N ARG A 52 -12.90 10.23 10.98
CA ARG A 52 -13.89 11.27 11.28
C ARG A 52 -15.04 11.28 10.29
N LEU A 53 -14.76 11.08 8.99
CA LEU A 53 -15.80 11.04 7.97
C LEU A 53 -16.70 9.81 8.10
N ILE A 54 -16.10 8.65 8.36
CA ILE A 54 -16.78 7.38 8.59
C ILE A 54 -17.72 7.48 9.80
N GLU A 55 -17.21 7.99 10.92
CA GLU A 55 -18.00 8.18 12.14
C GLU A 55 -19.23 9.08 11.89
N ASN A 56 -19.02 10.20 11.20
CA ASN A 56 -20.10 11.12 10.85
C ASN A 56 -21.11 10.51 9.85
N PHE A 57 -20.62 9.78 8.85
CA PHE A 57 -21.44 9.10 7.85
C PHE A 57 -22.40 8.11 8.51
N PHE A 58 -21.87 7.19 9.31
CA PHE A 58 -22.68 6.17 9.97
C PHE A 58 -23.60 6.74 11.05
N SER A 59 -23.21 7.82 11.71
CA SER A 59 -24.06 8.48 12.72
C SER A 59 -25.22 9.27 12.12
N ARG A 60 -25.03 9.89 10.94
CA ARG A 60 -26.03 10.77 10.31
C ARG A 60 -26.82 10.10 9.19
N GLY A 61 -26.38 8.94 8.70
CA GLY A 61 -27.01 8.21 7.59
C GLY A 61 -26.89 8.91 6.23
N ASN A 62 -26.04 9.94 6.12
CA ASN A 62 -25.83 10.75 4.93
C ASN A 62 -24.36 10.79 4.55
N PHE A 63 -24.09 10.69 3.25
CA PHE A 63 -22.76 10.82 2.67
C PHE A 63 -22.10 12.16 3.06
N PRO A 64 -20.81 12.21 3.49
CA PRO A 64 -20.18 13.46 3.90
C PRO A 64 -20.32 14.56 2.84
N ALA A 65 -20.72 15.75 3.25
CA ALA A 65 -20.71 16.91 2.37
C ALA A 65 -19.26 17.44 2.20
N PRO A 66 -18.97 18.23 1.15
CA PRO A 66 -17.64 18.82 0.97
C PRO A 66 -17.13 19.60 2.20
N ASP A 67 -18.04 20.27 2.92
CA ASP A 67 -17.70 20.97 4.16
C ASP A 67 -17.36 20.03 5.33
N ASP A 68 -18.04 18.88 5.44
CA ASP A 68 -17.70 17.85 6.44
C ASP A 68 -16.29 17.28 6.14
N THR A 69 -16.01 17.00 4.86
CA THR A 69 -14.70 16.53 4.39
C THR A 69 -13.59 17.51 4.70
N ARG A 70 -13.80 18.79 4.43
CA ARG A 70 -12.86 19.86 4.78
C ARG A 70 -12.65 19.97 6.29
N ALA A 71 -13.73 19.96 7.08
CA ALA A 71 -13.63 20.06 8.54
C ALA A 71 -12.88 18.86 9.16
N ALA A 72 -13.12 17.65 8.66
CA ALA A 72 -12.43 16.44 9.10
C ALA A 72 -10.92 16.52 8.84
N LEU A 73 -10.52 16.96 7.63
CA LEU A 73 -9.13 17.14 7.27
C LEU A 73 -8.44 18.19 8.16
N GLU A 74 -9.05 19.37 8.32
CA GLU A 74 -8.45 20.46 9.09
C GLU A 74 -8.27 20.06 10.57
N ALA A 75 -9.24 19.33 11.14
CA ALA A 75 -9.12 18.82 12.51
C ALA A 75 -8.01 17.77 12.66
N ALA A 76 -7.88 16.84 11.71
CA ALA A 76 -6.80 15.86 11.70
C ALA A 76 -5.43 16.52 11.49
N PHE A 77 -5.35 17.48 10.57
CA PHE A 77 -4.12 18.20 10.26
C PHE A 77 -3.63 19.03 11.44
N ALA A 78 -4.52 19.79 12.11
CA ALA A 78 -4.15 20.60 13.26
C ALA A 78 -3.47 19.75 14.34
N ARG A 79 -4.06 18.59 14.68
CA ARG A 79 -3.51 17.66 15.66
C ARG A 79 -2.15 17.10 15.23
N LEU A 80 -2.06 16.59 14.00
CA LEU A 80 -0.83 16.00 13.47
C LEU A 80 0.30 17.03 13.38
N ARG A 81 -0.01 18.26 12.97
CA ARG A 81 0.96 19.36 12.89
C ARG A 81 1.52 19.69 14.27
N ASP A 82 0.66 19.84 15.26
CA ASP A 82 1.08 20.19 16.61
C ASP A 82 1.94 19.09 17.23
N GLU A 83 1.58 17.82 17.03
CA GLU A 83 2.40 16.66 17.42
C GLU A 83 3.77 16.65 16.72
N ALA A 84 3.79 16.79 15.38
CA ALA A 84 5.02 16.73 14.59
C ALA A 84 6.00 17.86 14.92
N LEU A 85 5.49 19.06 15.26
CA LEU A 85 6.30 20.20 15.70
C LEU A 85 6.81 20.04 17.13
N ALA A 86 6.08 19.30 17.99
CA ALA A 86 6.47 19.03 19.37
C ALA A 86 7.50 17.88 19.49
N GLU A 87 7.46 16.89 18.60
CA GLU A 87 8.35 15.71 18.60
C GLU A 87 9.85 16.05 18.44
N GLY A 88 10.17 17.29 18.05
CA GLY A 88 11.52 17.69 17.67
C GLY A 88 11.90 17.12 16.30
N SER A 89 12.66 17.88 15.52
CA SER A 89 13.05 17.48 14.17
C SER A 89 14.41 18.06 13.86
N ARG A 90 15.22 17.31 13.09
CA ARG A 90 16.45 17.84 12.48
C ARG A 90 16.14 18.88 11.40
N VAL A 91 14.97 18.79 10.80
CA VAL A 91 14.45 19.77 9.84
C VAL A 91 14.09 21.06 10.57
N PRO A 92 14.60 22.24 10.15
CA PRO A 92 14.23 23.53 10.72
C PRO A 92 12.70 23.72 10.81
N ARG A 93 12.22 24.27 11.93
CA ARG A 93 10.78 24.36 12.25
C ARG A 93 9.93 24.99 11.13
N VAL A 94 10.44 26.05 10.50
CA VAL A 94 9.74 26.74 9.39
C VAL A 94 9.61 25.84 8.18
N LEU A 95 10.68 25.11 7.82
CA LEU A 95 10.66 24.17 6.72
C LEU A 95 9.73 23.00 7.03
N LEU A 96 9.78 22.45 8.25
CA LEU A 96 8.88 21.38 8.68
C LEU A 96 7.41 21.79 8.53
N ALA A 97 7.04 22.98 9.00
CA ALA A 97 5.68 23.50 8.88
C ALA A 97 5.23 23.60 7.41
N ASP A 98 6.10 24.12 6.53
CA ASP A 98 5.84 24.21 5.09
C ASP A 98 5.68 22.83 4.42
N GLN A 99 6.47 21.81 4.79
CA GLN A 99 6.26 20.45 4.24
C GLN A 99 4.98 19.81 4.78
N LEU A 100 4.59 20.08 6.02
CA LEU A 100 3.31 19.63 6.58
C LEU A 100 2.13 20.26 5.82
N GLU A 101 2.18 21.55 5.49
CA GLU A 101 1.16 22.19 4.64
C GLU A 101 1.06 21.56 3.25
N ARG A 102 2.19 21.15 2.64
CA ARG A 102 2.15 20.36 1.40
C ARG A 102 1.42 19.04 1.58
N LEU A 103 1.65 18.32 2.69
CA LEU A 103 0.91 17.09 3.00
C LEU A 103 -0.59 17.35 3.14
N ARG A 104 -0.98 18.45 3.79
CA ARG A 104 -2.39 18.88 3.88
C ARG A 104 -3.00 19.12 2.50
N GLY A 105 -2.32 19.87 1.63
CA GLY A 105 -2.80 20.14 0.27
C GLY A 105 -2.97 18.86 -0.56
N THR A 106 -2.04 17.91 -0.45
CA THR A 106 -2.15 16.60 -1.08
C THR A 106 -3.35 15.80 -0.55
N ALA A 107 -3.54 15.75 0.78
CA ALA A 107 -4.67 15.06 1.39
C ALA A 107 -6.01 15.70 1.01
N GLN A 108 -6.06 17.04 0.90
CA GLN A 108 -7.23 17.77 0.44
C GLN A 108 -7.63 17.36 -0.98
N ALA A 109 -6.69 17.40 -1.94
CA ALA A 109 -6.94 17.02 -3.32
C ALA A 109 -7.43 15.56 -3.43
N LEU A 110 -6.87 14.67 -2.62
CA LEU A 110 -7.26 13.26 -2.54
C LEU A 110 -8.71 13.10 -2.06
N LEU A 111 -9.05 13.77 -0.95
CA LEU A 111 -10.40 13.72 -0.37
C LEU A 111 -11.45 14.33 -1.32
N GLU A 112 -11.11 15.41 -2.02
CA GLU A 112 -11.97 16.01 -3.06
C GLU A 112 -12.21 15.05 -4.23
N GLN A 113 -11.16 14.36 -4.70
CA GLN A 113 -11.28 13.34 -5.74
C GLN A 113 -12.17 12.16 -5.29
N GLU A 114 -12.06 11.76 -4.02
CA GLU A 114 -12.90 10.73 -3.43
C GLU A 114 -14.37 11.16 -3.38
N GLN A 115 -14.62 12.39 -2.91
CA GLN A 115 -15.93 12.99 -2.87
C GLN A 115 -16.61 13.01 -4.25
N ALA A 116 -15.85 13.38 -5.28
CA ALA A 116 -16.33 13.36 -6.65
C ALA A 116 -16.63 11.92 -7.10
N ALA A 117 -15.76 10.95 -6.80
CA ALA A 117 -15.97 9.56 -7.18
C ALA A 117 -17.25 8.97 -6.58
N TRP A 118 -17.52 9.22 -5.30
CA TRP A 118 -18.75 8.75 -4.63
C TRP A 118 -20.04 9.38 -5.16
N SER A 119 -19.94 10.59 -5.72
CA SER A 119 -21.07 11.31 -6.29
C SER A 119 -21.35 10.92 -7.74
N GLU A 120 -20.31 10.52 -8.49
CA GLU A 120 -20.38 10.32 -9.93
C GLU A 120 -20.38 8.85 -10.37
N ALA A 121 -19.94 7.92 -9.52
CA ALA A 121 -19.96 6.48 -9.83
C ALA A 121 -21.37 5.89 -9.74
N PRO A 122 -21.72 4.90 -10.58
CA PRO A 122 -23.01 4.20 -10.51
C PRO A 122 -23.29 3.54 -9.16
N ALA A 123 -22.25 3.00 -8.52
CA ALA A 123 -22.29 2.36 -7.21
C ALA A 123 -21.15 2.88 -6.34
N ARG A 124 -21.28 2.70 -5.02
CA ARG A 124 -20.35 3.25 -4.04
C ARG A 124 -19.56 2.16 -3.34
N LEU A 125 -18.26 2.44 -3.16
CA LEU A 125 -17.40 1.77 -2.20
C LEU A 125 -17.08 2.78 -1.10
N ILE A 126 -17.40 2.42 0.13
CA ILE A 126 -17.29 3.32 1.28
C ILE A 126 -16.15 2.81 2.16
N PRO A 127 -15.18 3.66 2.53
CA PRO A 127 -14.16 3.32 3.52
C PRO A 127 -14.83 2.80 4.78
N ARG A 128 -14.44 1.60 5.21
CA ARG A 128 -15.03 0.96 6.39
C ARG A 128 -14.00 0.55 7.42
N HIS A 129 -12.81 0.17 6.95
CA HIS A 129 -11.68 -0.14 7.83
C HIS A 129 -10.47 0.66 7.39
N LEU A 130 -9.77 1.21 8.38
CA LEU A 130 -8.54 1.98 8.22
C LEU A 130 -7.45 1.33 9.07
N GLU A 131 -6.23 1.30 8.56
CA GLU A 131 -5.06 0.67 9.20
C GLU A 131 -5.39 -0.73 9.77
N TRP A 132 -6.14 -1.51 8.98
CA TRP A 132 -6.65 -2.80 9.44
C TRP A 132 -5.51 -3.82 9.51
N GLY A 133 -5.01 -4.04 10.73
CA GLY A 133 -3.95 -5.00 11.00
C GLY A 133 -4.39 -6.46 11.02
N PHE A 134 -3.53 -7.37 10.57
CA PHE A 134 -3.64 -8.82 10.75
C PHE A 134 -2.32 -9.39 11.30
N GLY A 135 -2.42 -10.38 12.20
CA GLY A 135 -1.28 -10.90 12.98
C GLY A 135 -0.66 -9.86 13.93
N ARG A 136 -1.44 -8.85 14.31
CA ARG A 136 -1.08 -7.77 15.24
C ARG A 136 -2.34 -7.25 15.94
N GLY A 137 -2.19 -6.58 17.08
CA GLY A 137 -3.32 -6.01 17.82
C GLY A 137 -4.38 -7.05 18.23
N GLY A 138 -3.95 -8.28 18.55
CA GLY A 138 -4.84 -9.38 18.94
C GLY A 138 -5.57 -10.07 17.78
N ARG A 139 -5.42 -9.61 16.53
CA ARG A 139 -6.03 -10.25 15.36
C ARG A 139 -5.19 -11.41 14.84
N PRO A 140 -5.82 -12.50 14.34
CA PRO A 140 -5.09 -13.65 13.80
C PRO A 140 -4.21 -13.25 12.59
N PRO A 141 -3.07 -13.92 12.38
CA PRO A 141 -2.28 -13.75 11.18
C PRO A 141 -2.94 -14.44 9.97
N LEU A 142 -2.57 -14.02 8.77
CA LEU A 142 -2.81 -14.83 7.57
C LEU A 142 -1.80 -15.99 7.60
N THR A 143 -2.26 -17.22 7.58
CA THR A 143 -1.36 -18.39 7.55
C THR A 143 -1.19 -18.86 6.12
N LEU A 144 0.06 -19.09 5.70
CA LEU A 144 0.40 -19.66 4.41
C LEU A 144 1.06 -21.03 4.61
N ASP A 145 0.49 -22.06 4.01
CA ASP A 145 0.98 -23.43 4.11
C ASP A 145 2.05 -23.69 3.04
N LEU A 146 3.24 -24.11 3.46
CA LEU A 146 4.31 -24.47 2.54
C LEU A 146 4.23 -25.96 2.18
N PRO A 147 4.26 -26.32 0.88
CA PRO A 147 4.28 -27.73 0.48
C PRO A 147 5.47 -28.48 1.09
N GLY A 148 5.18 -29.53 1.87
CA GLY A 148 6.19 -30.33 2.57
C GLY A 148 6.95 -29.58 3.68
N GLY A 149 6.45 -28.42 4.12
CA GLY A 149 7.10 -27.57 5.11
C GLY A 149 6.13 -27.07 6.19
N PRO A 150 6.56 -26.12 7.04
CA PRO A 150 5.71 -25.54 8.06
C PRO A 150 4.70 -24.55 7.49
N SER A 151 3.60 -24.35 8.19
CA SER A 151 2.71 -23.20 7.99
C SER A 151 3.37 -21.95 8.57
N LEU A 152 3.46 -20.88 7.78
CA LEU A 152 4.10 -19.63 8.19
C LEU A 152 3.07 -18.51 8.42
N PRO A 153 3.16 -17.78 9.56
CA PRO A 153 2.30 -16.64 9.81
C PRO A 153 2.78 -15.40 9.05
N LEU A 154 1.87 -14.79 8.32
CA LEU A 154 2.04 -13.49 7.66
C LEU A 154 1.28 -12.42 8.44
N THR A 155 1.95 -11.29 8.65
CA THR A 155 1.43 -10.12 9.35
C THR A 155 1.53 -8.87 8.49
N GLY A 156 0.64 -7.91 8.72
CA GLY A 156 0.59 -6.66 7.96
C GLY A 156 -0.51 -5.73 8.47
N ALA A 157 -0.68 -4.61 7.78
CA ALA A 157 -1.77 -3.67 7.97
C ALA A 157 -2.20 -3.18 6.58
N VAL A 158 -3.51 -3.14 6.35
CA VAL A 158 -4.10 -2.62 5.12
C VAL A 158 -4.51 -1.17 5.39
N ASP A 159 -3.95 -0.23 4.66
CA ASP A 159 -4.18 1.21 4.88
C ASP A 159 -5.68 1.54 4.86
N ARG A 160 -6.41 1.07 3.83
CA ARG A 160 -7.87 1.26 3.72
C ARG A 160 -8.57 0.10 3.02
N ILE A 161 -9.73 -0.29 3.57
CA ILE A 161 -10.66 -1.25 2.99
C ILE A 161 -11.98 -0.54 2.71
N ASP A 162 -12.32 -0.41 1.43
CA ASP A 162 -13.60 0.13 0.99
C ASP A 162 -14.57 -1.02 0.70
N VAL A 163 -15.82 -0.88 1.14
CA VAL A 163 -16.82 -1.94 1.11
C VAL A 163 -18.08 -1.42 0.45
N SER A 164 -18.76 -2.25 -0.36
CA SER A 164 -20.05 -1.89 -0.96
C SER A 164 -21.15 -1.77 0.10
N GLU A 165 -22.23 -1.05 -0.21
CA GLU A 165 -23.34 -0.83 0.73
C GLU A 165 -23.98 -2.13 1.21
N ASP A 166 -24.08 -3.14 0.34
CA ASP A 166 -24.58 -4.49 0.65
C ASP A 166 -23.55 -5.41 1.31
N GLU A 167 -22.32 -4.93 1.53
CA GLU A 167 -21.16 -5.68 2.01
C GLU A 167 -20.78 -6.91 1.17
N GLY A 168 -21.34 -7.01 -0.04
CA GLY A 168 -21.08 -8.09 -0.97
C GLY A 168 -19.72 -7.98 -1.67
N ARG A 169 -19.09 -6.80 -1.66
CA ARG A 169 -17.83 -6.52 -2.37
C ARG A 169 -16.89 -5.63 -1.56
N PHE A 170 -15.59 -5.79 -1.78
CA PHE A 170 -14.59 -4.91 -1.20
C PHE A 170 -13.42 -4.62 -2.13
N LEU A 171 -12.80 -3.46 -1.94
CA LEU A 171 -11.60 -2.97 -2.62
C LEU A 171 -10.56 -2.54 -1.59
N LEU A 172 -9.32 -2.92 -1.81
CA LEU A 172 -8.20 -2.46 -0.98
C LEU A 172 -7.55 -1.23 -1.58
N ILE A 173 -7.17 -0.29 -0.73
CA ILE A 173 -6.44 0.92 -1.13
C ILE A 173 -5.20 1.03 -0.25
N ASP A 174 -4.06 1.25 -0.90
CA ASP A 174 -2.75 1.42 -0.27
C ASP A 174 -2.13 2.74 -0.76
N TYR A 175 -1.76 3.62 0.17
CA TYR A 175 -1.29 4.96 -0.19
C TYR A 175 0.22 4.95 -0.44
N LYS A 176 0.65 5.55 -1.55
CA LYS A 176 2.07 5.67 -1.90
C LYS A 176 2.48 7.13 -2.08
N THR A 177 3.48 7.57 -1.30
CA THR A 177 4.12 8.89 -1.45
C THR A 177 5.18 8.93 -2.56
N SER A 178 5.58 7.78 -3.09
CA SER A 178 6.53 7.64 -4.20
C SER A 178 5.78 7.34 -5.50
N LYS A 179 6.42 7.65 -6.64
CA LYS A 179 5.87 7.29 -7.95
C LYS A 179 5.51 5.82 -8.03
N THR A 180 4.35 5.54 -8.59
CA THR A 180 3.75 4.19 -8.64
C THR A 180 3.80 3.54 -10.03
N SER A 181 4.28 4.22 -11.07
CA SER A 181 4.13 3.86 -12.51
C SER A 181 4.51 2.44 -12.90
N ASP A 182 5.35 1.76 -12.12
CA ASP A 182 5.79 0.38 -12.37
C ASP A 182 5.07 -0.68 -11.53
N LEU A 183 4.26 -0.30 -10.54
CA LEU A 183 3.73 -1.23 -9.54
C LEU A 183 2.81 -2.29 -10.14
N ALA A 184 1.94 -1.94 -11.11
CA ALA A 184 1.13 -2.95 -11.79
C ALA A 184 1.98 -3.99 -12.54
N ARG A 185 3.11 -3.56 -13.11
CA ARG A 185 4.07 -4.44 -13.78
C ARG A 185 4.81 -5.29 -12.74
N GLU A 186 5.30 -4.69 -11.66
CA GLU A 186 5.97 -5.41 -10.56
C GLU A 186 5.07 -6.48 -9.94
N ILE A 187 3.78 -6.21 -9.74
CA ILE A 187 2.81 -7.23 -9.31
C ILE A 187 2.76 -8.36 -10.33
N ARG A 188 2.57 -8.06 -11.61
CA ARG A 188 2.51 -9.05 -12.71
C ARG A 188 3.80 -9.84 -12.92
N GLU A 189 4.93 -9.33 -12.47
CA GLU A 189 6.22 -10.02 -12.48
C GLU A 189 6.48 -10.79 -11.16
N GLY A 190 5.67 -10.58 -10.13
CA GLY A 190 5.85 -11.22 -8.81
C GLY A 190 6.90 -10.54 -7.94
N LEU A 191 7.24 -9.28 -8.27
CA LEU A 191 8.17 -8.43 -7.52
C LEU A 191 7.48 -7.61 -6.43
N SER A 192 6.15 -7.48 -6.50
CA SER A 192 5.33 -6.91 -5.42
C SER A 192 4.15 -7.83 -5.11
N LEU A 193 4.13 -8.37 -3.90
CA LEU A 193 3.15 -9.31 -3.38
C LEU A 193 2.22 -8.66 -2.35
N GLN A 194 2.51 -7.43 -1.92
CA GLN A 194 1.81 -6.73 -0.85
C GLN A 194 0.28 -6.73 -1.02
N LEU A 195 -0.24 -6.26 -2.15
CA LEU A 195 -1.68 -6.21 -2.38
C LEU A 195 -2.33 -7.61 -2.41
N TRP A 196 -1.66 -8.61 -2.96
CA TRP A 196 -2.17 -9.99 -2.94
C TRP A 196 -2.24 -10.56 -1.52
N ILE A 197 -1.21 -10.35 -0.70
CA ILE A 197 -1.21 -10.77 0.72
C ILE A 197 -2.36 -10.10 1.46
N TYR A 198 -2.58 -8.81 1.23
CA TYR A 198 -3.65 -8.06 1.87
C TYR A 198 -5.02 -8.55 1.41
N LEU A 199 -5.19 -8.79 0.11
CA LEU A 199 -6.41 -9.36 -0.45
C LEU A 199 -6.74 -10.72 0.17
N ARG A 200 -5.73 -11.59 0.29
CA ARG A 200 -5.85 -12.90 0.96
C ARG A 200 -6.23 -12.76 2.42
N ALA A 201 -5.59 -11.84 3.15
CA ALA A 201 -5.88 -11.61 4.56
C ALA A 201 -7.31 -11.12 4.79
N VAL A 202 -7.75 -10.10 4.03
CA VAL A 202 -9.11 -9.54 4.13
C VAL A 202 -10.16 -10.58 3.73
N ARG A 203 -9.97 -11.26 2.58
CA ARG A 203 -10.86 -12.34 2.13
C ARG A 203 -10.95 -13.46 3.16
N ARG A 204 -9.86 -13.85 3.81
CA ARG A 204 -9.88 -15.00 4.74
C ARG A 204 -10.41 -14.64 6.13
N LEU A 205 -10.05 -13.48 6.65
CA LEU A 205 -10.19 -13.14 8.07
C LEU A 205 -11.31 -12.13 8.36
N LEU A 206 -11.73 -11.34 7.37
CA LEU A 206 -12.69 -10.25 7.57
C LEU A 206 -13.95 -10.42 6.72
N TYR A 207 -13.80 -10.69 5.42
CA TYR A 207 -14.89 -10.78 4.45
C TYR A 207 -14.88 -12.09 3.63
N PRO A 208 -15.12 -13.26 4.27
CA PRO A 208 -15.04 -14.58 3.62
C PRO A 208 -16.13 -14.89 2.60
N ARG A 209 -17.21 -14.10 2.58
CA ARG A 209 -18.33 -14.27 1.64
C ARG A 209 -18.42 -13.15 0.61
N ALA A 210 -17.60 -12.10 0.74
CA ALA A 210 -17.62 -10.98 -0.19
C ALA A 210 -16.69 -11.26 -1.38
N GLU A 211 -17.08 -10.73 -2.53
CA GLU A 211 -16.25 -10.71 -3.73
C GLU A 211 -15.15 -9.66 -3.58
N ALA A 212 -13.91 -10.08 -3.78
CA ALA A 212 -12.75 -9.20 -3.81
C ALA A 212 -12.66 -8.50 -5.17
N LEU A 213 -12.91 -7.19 -5.22
CA LEU A 213 -12.73 -6.39 -6.43
C LEU A 213 -11.24 -6.25 -6.80
N GLY A 214 -10.36 -6.29 -5.79
CA GLY A 214 -8.91 -6.19 -5.97
C GLY A 214 -8.25 -5.26 -4.96
N GLY A 215 -7.11 -4.71 -5.35
CA GLY A 215 -6.39 -3.69 -4.62
C GLY A 215 -5.75 -2.68 -5.56
N LEU A 216 -5.78 -1.40 -5.19
CA LEU A 216 -5.17 -0.31 -5.95
C LEU A 216 -4.22 0.49 -5.05
N TYR A 217 -3.12 0.94 -5.64
CA TYR A 217 -2.26 1.95 -5.04
C TYR A 217 -2.81 3.33 -5.37
N TRP A 218 -2.93 4.18 -4.37
CA TRP A 218 -3.20 5.60 -4.57
C TRP A 218 -1.90 6.37 -4.51
N ASP A 219 -1.45 6.84 -5.67
CA ASP A 219 -0.30 7.74 -5.77
C ASP A 219 -0.69 9.11 -5.21
N LEU A 220 -0.12 9.46 -4.05
CA LEU A 220 -0.42 10.72 -3.39
C LEU A 220 0.15 11.93 -4.15
N LYS A 221 1.21 11.75 -4.94
CA LYS A 221 1.80 12.86 -5.70
C LYS A 221 1.02 13.16 -6.97
N GLU A 222 0.60 12.13 -7.68
CA GLU A 222 -0.15 12.28 -8.93
C GLU A 222 -1.67 12.24 -8.75
N THR A 223 -2.16 11.93 -7.54
CA THR A 223 -3.60 11.74 -7.25
C THR A 223 -4.28 10.74 -8.20
N LYS A 224 -3.62 9.59 -8.42
CA LYS A 224 -4.09 8.54 -9.33
C LYS A 224 -4.23 7.20 -8.62
N LYS A 225 -5.24 6.43 -9.04
CA LYS A 225 -5.50 5.03 -8.62
C LYS A 225 -5.45 4.08 -9.82
N ASP A 226 -4.41 4.17 -10.64
CA ASP A 226 -4.30 3.40 -11.89
C ASP A 226 -3.29 2.24 -11.81
N GLN A 227 -2.68 2.01 -10.64
CA GLN A 227 -1.72 0.93 -10.37
C GLN A 227 -2.28 -0.07 -9.36
N GLY A 228 -2.14 -1.37 -9.64
CA GLY A 228 -2.59 -2.42 -8.73
C GLY A 228 -3.02 -3.67 -9.48
N MET A 229 -3.99 -4.39 -8.90
CA MET A 229 -4.66 -5.53 -9.52
C MET A 229 -6.15 -5.51 -9.14
N ALA A 230 -7.04 -5.41 -10.13
CA ALA A 230 -8.48 -5.38 -9.92
C ALA A 230 -9.24 -6.11 -11.03
N ARG A 231 -10.38 -6.70 -10.68
CA ARG A 231 -11.33 -7.33 -11.61
C ARG A 231 -12.06 -6.24 -12.40
N ARG A 232 -11.76 -6.14 -13.69
CA ARG A 232 -12.17 -5.03 -14.55
C ARG A 232 -13.69 -4.93 -14.67
N GLU A 233 -14.35 -6.04 -14.90
CA GLU A 233 -15.79 -6.11 -15.09
C GLU A 233 -16.55 -5.82 -13.79
N ALA A 234 -16.06 -6.30 -12.65
CA ALA A 234 -16.69 -6.10 -11.35
C ALA A 234 -16.47 -4.68 -10.77
N ILE A 235 -15.30 -4.07 -11.02
CA ILE A 235 -14.97 -2.75 -10.47
C ILE A 235 -15.55 -1.58 -11.28
N GLN A 236 -15.95 -1.80 -12.54
CA GLN A 236 -16.33 -0.71 -13.46
C GLN A 236 -17.47 0.16 -12.94
N ASP A 237 -18.40 -0.41 -12.16
CA ASP A 237 -19.57 0.30 -11.62
C ASP A 237 -19.23 1.17 -10.41
N TYR A 238 -18.02 1.02 -9.86
CA TYR A 238 -17.50 1.78 -8.73
C TYR A 238 -16.50 2.86 -9.13
N LEU A 239 -16.29 3.05 -10.44
CA LEU A 239 -15.38 4.03 -10.99
C LEU A 239 -16.13 5.09 -11.79
N LYS A 240 -15.70 6.35 -11.64
CA LYS A 240 -16.21 7.48 -12.45
C LYS A 240 -16.05 7.24 -13.96
N LYS A 241 -14.95 6.59 -14.37
CA LYS A 241 -14.67 6.26 -15.78
C LYS A 241 -14.36 4.78 -15.89
N LYS A 242 -14.98 4.12 -16.87
CA LYS A 242 -14.74 2.71 -17.13
C LYS A 242 -13.28 2.47 -17.55
N PRO A 243 -12.60 1.47 -16.97
CA PRO A 243 -11.24 1.13 -17.32
C PRO A 243 -11.15 0.58 -18.74
N THR A 244 -10.10 0.96 -19.47
CA THR A 244 -9.85 0.46 -20.83
C THR A 244 -9.19 -0.92 -20.80
N ALA A 245 -9.27 -1.65 -21.91
CA ALA A 245 -8.63 -2.97 -22.02
C ALA A 245 -7.09 -2.90 -21.94
N GLN A 246 -6.49 -1.75 -22.25
CA GLN A 246 -5.06 -1.51 -22.19
C GLN A 246 -4.57 -1.19 -20.77
N ALA A 247 -5.48 -0.91 -19.83
CA ALA A 247 -5.12 -0.53 -18.48
C ALA A 247 -4.56 -1.74 -17.71
N LYS A 248 -3.29 -1.69 -17.33
CA LYS A 248 -2.54 -2.82 -16.78
C LYS A 248 -3.08 -3.33 -15.42
N SER A 249 -3.77 -2.48 -14.67
CA SER A 249 -4.26 -2.84 -13.34
C SER A 249 -5.64 -3.50 -13.36
N PHE A 250 -6.36 -3.41 -14.48
CA PHE A 250 -7.74 -3.88 -14.59
C PHE A 250 -7.79 -5.10 -15.50
N LEU A 251 -7.91 -6.26 -14.87
CA LEU A 251 -7.77 -7.58 -15.48
C LEU A 251 -9.14 -8.21 -15.70
N LYS A 252 -9.28 -9.06 -16.72
CA LYS A 252 -10.41 -9.98 -16.79
C LYS A 252 -10.37 -10.93 -15.60
N ASP A 253 -11.51 -11.51 -15.23
CA ASP A 253 -11.58 -12.44 -14.10
C ASP A 253 -10.60 -13.62 -14.22
N GLU A 254 -10.51 -14.24 -15.41
CA GLU A 254 -9.55 -15.33 -15.68
C GLU A 254 -8.09 -14.88 -15.49
N ASP A 255 -7.74 -13.68 -15.97
CA ASP A 255 -6.39 -13.11 -15.85
C ASP A 255 -6.07 -12.74 -14.39
N PHE A 256 -7.07 -12.27 -13.64
CA PHE A 256 -6.96 -11.94 -12.22
C PHE A 256 -6.70 -13.20 -11.39
N GLU A 257 -7.44 -14.28 -11.65
CA GLU A 257 -7.28 -15.56 -10.97
C GLU A 257 -5.95 -16.23 -11.29
N ALA A 258 -5.53 -16.20 -12.56
CA ALA A 258 -4.21 -16.64 -12.97
C ALA A 258 -3.10 -15.83 -12.28
N LEU A 259 -3.29 -14.52 -12.12
CA LEU A 259 -2.35 -13.66 -11.40
C LEU A 259 -2.30 -14.00 -9.90
N GLU A 260 -3.44 -14.21 -9.23
CA GLU A 260 -3.47 -14.64 -7.82
C GLU A 260 -2.70 -15.95 -7.63
N ALA A 261 -2.91 -16.95 -8.49
CA ALA A 261 -2.21 -18.24 -8.42
C ALA A 261 -0.70 -18.09 -8.63
N ARG A 262 -0.28 -17.24 -9.58
CA ARG A 262 1.15 -16.97 -9.82
C ARG A 262 1.81 -16.25 -8.64
N LEU A 263 1.11 -15.31 -8.01
CA LEU A 263 1.60 -14.60 -6.82
C LEU A 263 1.71 -15.52 -5.61
N GLU A 264 0.77 -16.46 -5.45
CA GLU A 264 0.84 -17.50 -4.42
C GLU A 264 2.06 -18.41 -4.63
N ALA A 265 2.28 -18.89 -5.85
CA ALA A 265 3.46 -19.69 -6.19
C ALA A 265 4.77 -18.93 -5.91
N ALA A 266 4.83 -17.65 -6.29
CA ALA A 266 5.99 -16.80 -6.02
C ALA A 266 6.23 -16.61 -4.51
N ALA A 267 5.18 -16.38 -3.73
CA ALA A 267 5.28 -16.25 -2.28
C ALA A 267 5.81 -17.53 -1.62
N ILE A 268 5.30 -18.70 -2.05
CA ILE A 268 5.75 -20.00 -1.56
C ILE A 268 7.23 -20.23 -1.89
N ASP A 269 7.65 -19.98 -3.14
CA ASP A 269 9.06 -20.11 -3.55
C ASP A 269 9.97 -19.21 -2.70
N ILE A 270 9.63 -17.93 -2.57
CA ILE A 270 10.38 -16.97 -1.77
C ILE A 270 10.54 -17.46 -0.33
N LEU A 271 9.45 -17.89 0.32
CA LEU A 271 9.50 -18.36 1.71
C LEU A 271 10.34 -19.62 1.86
N GLN A 272 10.22 -20.58 0.94
CA GLN A 272 11.04 -21.78 0.96
C GLN A 272 12.53 -21.48 0.75
N ARG A 273 12.87 -20.49 -0.08
CA ARG A 273 14.25 -20.03 -0.29
C ARG A 273 14.81 -19.35 0.95
N ILE A 274 14.01 -18.49 1.61
CA ILE A 274 14.37 -17.88 2.89
C ILE A 274 14.64 -18.95 3.95
N LEU A 275 13.77 -19.96 4.09
CA LEU A 275 13.95 -21.05 5.05
C LEU A 275 15.20 -21.90 4.80
N ARG A 276 15.60 -22.04 3.52
CA ARG A 276 16.82 -22.74 3.12
C ARG A 276 18.08 -21.87 3.20
N GLY A 277 17.94 -20.59 3.56
CA GLY A 277 19.06 -19.65 3.62
C GLY A 277 19.59 -19.23 2.26
N ASP A 278 18.80 -19.35 1.19
CA ASP A 278 19.20 -18.90 -0.14
C ASP A 278 19.06 -17.38 -0.26
N PHE A 279 20.16 -16.69 0.00
CA PHE A 279 20.31 -15.25 -0.17
C PHE A 279 21.24 -14.88 -1.32
N SER A 280 21.22 -15.70 -2.38
CA SER A 280 22.08 -15.55 -3.55
C SER A 280 21.99 -14.14 -4.15
N LEU A 281 23.11 -13.65 -4.68
CA LEU A 281 23.21 -12.37 -5.36
C LEU A 281 22.61 -12.46 -6.78
N THR A 282 21.31 -12.66 -6.85
CA THR A 282 20.53 -12.78 -8.09
C THR A 282 19.39 -11.74 -8.08
N PRO A 283 19.69 -10.44 -8.24
CA PRO A 283 18.67 -9.41 -8.24
C PRO A 283 17.78 -9.53 -9.47
N ALA A 284 16.46 -9.66 -9.28
CA ALA A 284 15.49 -9.51 -10.36
C ALA A 284 15.35 -8.04 -10.78
N GLN A 285 15.58 -7.12 -9.83
CA GLN A 285 15.56 -5.67 -10.07
C GLN A 285 16.73 -5.01 -9.33
N CYS A 286 17.85 -4.80 -10.02
CA CYS A 286 19.00 -4.08 -9.47
C CYS A 286 18.71 -2.57 -9.41
N LEU A 287 18.97 -1.94 -8.25
CA LEU A 287 18.83 -0.49 -8.09
C LEU A 287 20.08 0.28 -8.56
N GLY A 288 21.16 -0.43 -8.89
CA GLY A 288 22.42 0.16 -9.36
C GLY A 288 22.98 1.18 -8.37
N PRO A 289 23.32 2.41 -8.80
CA PRO A 289 23.82 3.48 -7.93
C PRO A 289 22.91 3.87 -6.76
N ARG A 290 21.61 3.58 -6.83
CA ARG A 290 20.63 3.95 -5.80
C ARG A 290 20.49 2.88 -4.70
N CYS A 291 21.24 1.79 -4.77
CA CYS A 291 21.19 0.73 -3.76
C CYS A 291 22.07 1.12 -2.58
N GLU A 292 21.50 1.18 -1.36
CA GLU A 292 22.24 1.50 -0.12
C GLU A 292 23.38 0.50 0.21
N TYR A 293 23.42 -0.63 -0.50
CA TYR A 293 24.38 -1.70 -0.28
C TYR A 293 25.27 -2.01 -1.49
N ARG A 294 25.31 -1.10 -2.48
CA ARG A 294 26.08 -1.29 -3.72
C ARG A 294 27.55 -1.63 -3.46
N GLU A 295 28.18 -0.96 -2.51
CA GLU A 295 29.61 -1.11 -2.23
C GLU A 295 29.97 -2.46 -1.59
N ILE A 296 28.98 -3.12 -0.99
CA ILE A 296 29.15 -4.39 -0.28
C ILE A 296 28.78 -5.57 -1.19
N CYS A 297 27.76 -5.41 -2.04
CA CYS A 297 27.22 -6.52 -2.82
C CYS A 297 28.14 -7.00 -3.94
N ARG A 298 28.99 -6.11 -4.49
CA ARG A 298 29.89 -6.39 -5.63
C ARG A 298 29.19 -6.99 -6.86
N TYR A 299 27.89 -6.74 -7.02
CA TYR A 299 27.16 -7.12 -8.23
C TYR A 299 27.64 -6.26 -9.40
N ASP A 300 28.14 -6.91 -10.46
CA ASP A 300 28.52 -6.25 -11.70
C ASP A 300 27.37 -6.38 -12.70
N ASP A 301 26.72 -5.26 -13.01
CA ASP A 301 25.59 -5.20 -13.94
C ASP A 301 26.04 -5.04 -15.39
N LYS A 302 27.34 -4.91 -15.64
CA LYS A 302 27.89 -4.85 -16.99
C LYS A 302 27.95 -6.26 -17.58
N PRO A 303 27.51 -6.47 -18.82
CA PRO A 303 27.81 -7.72 -19.51
C PRO A 303 29.32 -7.89 -19.55
N ARG A 304 29.81 -9.07 -19.16
CA ARG A 304 31.23 -9.42 -19.35
C ARG A 304 31.48 -9.40 -20.86
N ASN A 305 32.30 -8.45 -21.31
CA ASN A 305 32.79 -8.39 -22.68
C ASN A 305 33.56 -9.66 -23.04
#